data_AF-A0A0D0CV08-F1
#
_entry.id   AF-A0A0D0CV08-F1
#
_cell.length_a   1.000
_cell.length_b   1.000
_cell.length_c   1.000
_cell.angle_alpha   90.00
_cell.angle_beta   90.00
_cell.angle_gamma   90.00
#
_symmetry.space_group_name_H-M   'P 1'
#
loop_
_entity.id
_entity.type
_entity.pdbx_description
1 polymer ?
#
loop_
_entity_poly.entity_id
_entity_poly.type
_entity_poly.pdbx_seq_one_letter_code
_entity_poly.pdbx_strand_id
1 'polypeptide(L)'
;MCLVRSHINMSVQDMTHPPSNLLSHVEAMLVSTLRQDLLFVRVCWSALSLTIWSFKVFTPSMEEIETLNGHGLSSFGDLYPPTRVCLTTGCPNHRSCNNVATLSNPVAYKAVRYSLQYGVLPIHVTSTYCHRCLHQYHHNYVVCKVDDARVYYGGVPEVIQVATHFFIDSQVLEMFATAKVFGW
;
A
#
# COMPACT_ATOMS: atom_id res chain seq x y z
N MET A 1 13.30 4.54 -6.26
CA MET A 1 11.98 4.53 -6.95
C MET A 1 11.15 3.27 -6.69
N CYS A 2 11.74 2.08 -6.51
CA CYS A 2 10.97 0.87 -6.19
C CYS A 2 10.13 0.99 -4.90
N LEU A 3 10.66 1.71 -3.91
CA LEU A 3 10.00 2.00 -2.63
C LEU A 3 8.60 2.63 -2.75
N VAL A 4 8.37 3.42 -3.79
CA VAL A 4 7.13 4.21 -3.94
C VAL A 4 6.19 3.60 -4.97
N ARG A 5 6.53 2.40 -5.47
CA ARG A 5 5.75 1.69 -6.49
C ARG A 5 4.32 1.41 -6.03
N SER A 6 4.13 0.93 -4.80
CA SER A 6 2.79 0.64 -4.28
C SER A 6 1.90 1.88 -4.29
N HIS A 7 2.48 3.04 -3.94
CA HIS A 7 1.78 4.32 -4.00
C HIS A 7 1.43 4.72 -5.45
N ILE A 8 2.35 4.53 -6.40
CA ILE A 8 2.08 4.78 -7.83
C ILE A 8 0.96 3.87 -8.34
N ASN A 9 1.05 2.55 -8.09
CA ASN A 9 0.05 1.56 -8.52
C ASN A 9 -1.37 1.93 -8.06
N MET A 10 -1.50 2.44 -6.84
CA MET A 10 -2.80 2.82 -6.26
C MET A 10 -3.33 4.14 -6.82
N SER A 11 -2.46 4.97 -7.39
CA SER A 11 -2.84 6.29 -7.92
C SER A 11 -3.11 6.28 -9.43
N VAL A 12 -2.65 5.26 -10.16
CA VAL A 12 -2.91 5.10 -11.59
C VAL A 12 -4.24 4.36 -11.78
N GLN A 13 -4.95 4.59 -12.90
CA GLN A 13 -6.18 3.85 -13.22
C GLN A 13 -5.88 2.46 -13.80
N ASP A 14 -4.99 2.38 -14.78
CA ASP A 14 -4.59 1.14 -15.44
C ASP A 14 -3.16 0.74 -15.07
N MET A 15 -2.99 -0.50 -14.58
CA MET A 15 -1.70 -1.06 -14.19
C MET A 15 -1.05 -1.96 -15.24
N THR A 16 -1.65 -2.12 -16.43
CA THR A 16 -1.07 -2.93 -17.51
C THR A 16 0.28 -2.40 -17.98
N HIS A 17 0.47 -1.09 -17.92
CA HIS A 17 1.69 -0.40 -18.34
C HIS A 17 2.08 0.65 -17.28
N PRO A 18 3.39 0.94 -17.11
CA PRO A 18 3.78 2.07 -16.29
C PRO A 18 3.23 3.38 -16.90
N PRO A 19 2.81 4.36 -16.07
CA PRO A 19 2.37 5.64 -16.58
C PRO A 19 3.53 6.37 -17.27
N SER A 20 3.24 7.02 -18.40
CA SER A 20 4.25 7.78 -19.16
C SER A 20 4.86 8.91 -18.34
N ASN A 21 4.05 9.55 -17.49
CA ASN A 21 4.47 10.61 -16.58
C ASN A 21 4.05 10.26 -15.15
N LEU A 22 4.91 10.58 -14.19
CA LEU A 22 4.58 10.48 -12.78
C LEU A 22 3.62 11.62 -12.38
N LEU A 23 2.83 11.38 -11.34
CA LEU A 23 2.01 12.42 -10.72
C LEU A 23 2.91 13.46 -10.06
N SER A 24 2.54 14.73 -10.12
CA SER A 24 3.39 15.85 -9.68
C SER A 24 3.84 15.73 -8.21
N HIS A 25 3.00 15.15 -7.35
CA HIS A 25 3.36 14.93 -5.94
C HIS A 25 4.41 13.82 -5.76
N VAL A 26 4.37 12.78 -6.60
CA VAL A 26 5.40 11.73 -6.64
C VAL A 26 6.70 12.29 -7.18
N GLU A 27 6.65 13.12 -8.23
CA GLU A 27 7.83 13.82 -8.75
C GLU A 27 8.47 14.70 -7.67
N ALA A 28 7.69 15.55 -6.98
CA ALA A 28 8.18 16.43 -5.93
C ALA A 28 8.82 15.67 -4.77
N MET A 29 8.20 14.56 -4.36
CA MET A 29 8.78 13.68 -3.33
C MET A 29 10.11 13.08 -3.80
N LEU A 30 10.17 12.52 -5.01
CA LEU A 30 11.40 11.92 -5.54
C LEU A 30 12.53 12.94 -5.71
N VAL A 31 12.22 14.15 -6.18
CA VAL A 31 13.15 15.30 -6.22
C VAL A 31 13.75 15.55 -4.84
N SER A 32 12.90 15.58 -3.80
CA SER A 32 13.32 15.83 -2.43
C SER A 32 14.16 14.68 -1.86
N THR A 33 13.73 13.42 -2.06
CA THR A 33 14.40 12.21 -1.54
C THR A 33 15.73 11.94 -2.21
N LEU A 34 15.79 12.08 -3.53
CA LEU A 34 17.02 11.83 -4.31
C LEU A 34 17.97 13.03 -4.28
N ARG A 35 17.49 14.20 -3.83
CA ARG A 35 18.22 15.48 -3.90
C ARG A 35 18.69 15.80 -5.33
N GLN A 36 17.80 15.56 -6.29
CA GLN A 36 18.05 15.78 -7.72
C GLN A 36 16.97 16.68 -8.30
N ASP A 37 17.21 17.24 -9.48
CA ASP A 37 16.20 18.07 -10.14
C ASP A 37 15.08 17.24 -10.82
N LEU A 38 14.03 17.94 -11.25
CA LEU A 38 12.87 17.33 -11.89
C LEU A 38 13.21 16.65 -13.22
N LEU A 39 14.18 17.19 -13.97
CA LEU A 39 14.58 16.62 -15.26
C LEU A 39 15.27 15.27 -15.04
N PHE A 40 16.17 15.19 -14.07
CA PHE A 40 16.81 13.95 -13.66
C PHE A 40 15.79 12.90 -13.25
N VAL A 41 14.82 13.24 -12.39
CA VAL A 41 13.76 12.32 -11.97
C VAL A 41 12.96 11.80 -13.17
N ARG A 42 12.61 12.66 -14.13
CA ARG A 42 11.89 12.27 -15.34
C ARG A 42 12.70 11.39 -16.27
N VAL A 43 13.99 11.70 -16.48
CA VAL A 43 14.90 10.87 -17.27
C VAL A 43 15.05 9.50 -16.64
N CYS A 44 15.25 9.43 -15.32
CA CYS A 44 15.31 8.17 -14.58
C CYS A 44 14.00 7.38 -14.70
N TRP A 45 12.84 8.03 -14.58
CA TRP A 45 11.55 7.35 -14.76
C TRP A 45 11.39 6.81 -16.18
N SER A 46 11.71 7.61 -17.20
CA SER A 46 11.66 7.17 -18.60
C SER A 46 12.56 5.97 -18.85
N ALA A 47 13.74 5.90 -18.23
CA ALA A 47 14.69 4.81 -18.41
C ALA A 47 14.33 3.56 -17.59
N LEU A 48 13.79 3.72 -16.37
CA LEU A 48 13.64 2.63 -15.40
C LEU A 48 12.20 2.15 -15.19
N SER A 49 11.20 2.87 -15.70
CA SER A 49 9.78 2.59 -15.43
C SER A 49 9.38 1.15 -15.70
N LEU A 50 9.76 0.58 -16.86
CA LEU A 50 9.47 -0.82 -17.22
C LEU A 50 10.11 -1.82 -16.25
N THR A 51 11.36 -1.57 -15.85
CA THR A 51 12.06 -2.41 -14.86
C THR A 51 11.37 -2.33 -13.52
N ILE A 52 11.08 -1.13 -13.01
CA ILE A 52 10.36 -0.92 -11.76
C ILE A 52 8.98 -1.60 -11.78
N TRP A 53 8.29 -1.56 -12.93
CA TRP A 53 6.96 -2.16 -13.10
C TRP A 53 6.98 -3.69 -13.09
N SER A 54 8.06 -4.31 -13.56
CA SER A 54 8.19 -5.77 -13.58
C SER A 54 8.82 -6.35 -12.31
N PHE A 55 9.49 -5.53 -11.51
CA PHE A 55 10.29 -5.96 -10.36
C PHE A 55 9.43 -6.42 -9.16
N LYS A 56 9.49 -7.70 -8.78
CA LYS A 56 8.56 -8.26 -7.78
C LYS A 56 8.96 -8.06 -6.32
N VAL A 57 10.25 -8.11 -5.99
CA VAL A 57 10.73 -8.13 -4.60
C VAL A 57 11.86 -7.15 -4.44
N PHE A 58 11.66 -6.14 -3.59
CA PHE A 58 12.66 -5.15 -3.25
C PHE A 58 12.82 -5.09 -1.72
N THR A 59 14.04 -5.31 -1.24
CA THR A 59 14.39 -5.24 0.18
C THR A 59 15.25 -4.00 0.41
N PRO A 60 14.68 -2.89 0.90
CA PRO A 60 15.45 -1.68 1.18
C PRO A 60 16.35 -1.83 2.40
N SER A 61 17.38 -1.00 2.44
CA SER A 61 18.15 -0.73 3.67
C SER A 61 17.37 0.17 4.63
N MET A 62 17.78 0.18 5.91
CA MET A 62 17.19 1.10 6.91
C MET A 62 17.41 2.57 6.54
N GLU A 63 18.56 2.92 5.98
CA GLU A 63 18.87 4.28 5.54
C GLU A 63 17.92 4.74 4.42
N GLU A 64 17.59 3.86 3.47
CA GLU A 64 16.63 4.15 2.40
C GLU A 64 15.22 4.36 2.94
N ILE A 65 14.81 3.56 3.95
CA ILE A 65 13.53 3.68 4.64
C ILE A 65 13.45 5.01 5.39
N GLU A 66 14.46 5.34 6.18
CA GLU A 66 14.53 6.59 6.95
C GLU A 66 14.49 7.81 6.06
N THR A 67 15.26 7.78 4.97
CA THR A 67 15.28 8.86 3.98
C THR A 67 13.89 9.07 3.38
N LEU A 68 13.20 8.00 2.96
CA LEU A 68 11.84 8.11 2.42
C LEU A 68 10.85 8.65 3.47
N ASN A 69 10.87 8.08 4.66
CA ASN A 69 9.95 8.44 5.74
C ASN A 69 10.10 9.90 6.18
N GLY A 70 11.30 10.48 6.05
CA GLY A 70 11.56 11.89 6.34
C GLY A 70 10.78 12.89 5.47
N HIS A 71 10.29 12.48 4.29
CA HIS A 71 9.56 13.37 3.38
C HIS A 71 8.04 13.33 3.53
N GLY A 72 7.49 12.38 4.32
CA GLY A 72 6.11 12.41 4.83
C GLY A 72 4.97 12.23 3.81
N LEU A 73 5.25 12.06 2.52
CA LEU A 73 4.21 11.90 1.47
C LEU A 73 3.80 10.44 1.24
N SER A 74 4.75 9.52 1.38
CA SER A 74 4.54 8.08 1.40
C SER A 74 5.56 7.48 2.35
N SER A 75 5.24 6.35 2.95
CA SER A 75 6.13 5.65 3.86
C SER A 75 6.41 4.25 3.38
N PHE A 76 7.59 3.74 3.72
CA PHE A 76 7.90 2.35 3.41
C PHE A 76 6.95 1.44 4.20
N GLY A 77 6.27 0.55 3.48
CA GLY A 77 5.29 -0.35 4.08
C GLY A 77 3.90 0.25 4.25
N ASP A 78 3.58 1.36 3.58
CA ASP A 78 2.21 1.86 3.44
C ASP A 78 1.24 0.73 3.03
N LEU A 79 0.08 0.70 3.67
CA LEU A 79 -0.91 -0.36 3.49
C LEU A 79 -2.08 0.13 2.65
N TYR A 80 -2.50 -0.72 1.73
CA TYR A 80 -3.62 -0.48 0.83
C TYR A 80 -4.55 -1.70 0.86
N PRO A 81 -5.79 -1.58 0.37
CA PRO A 81 -6.63 -2.75 0.20
C PRO A 81 -5.97 -3.72 -0.78
N PRO A 82 -6.12 -5.04 -0.60
CA PRO A 82 -5.50 -6.05 -1.46
C PRO A 82 -6.07 -6.07 -2.89
N THR A 83 -7.11 -5.25 -3.14
CA THR A 83 -7.79 -5.12 -4.41
C THR A 83 -7.99 -3.64 -4.76
N ARG A 84 -7.92 -3.32 -6.06
CA ARG A 84 -8.25 -2.03 -6.67
C ARG A 84 -9.61 -2.08 -7.38
N VAL A 85 -10.25 -3.25 -7.37
CA VAL A 85 -11.55 -3.49 -7.98
C VAL A 85 -12.58 -3.96 -6.97
N CYS A 86 -13.85 -3.70 -7.26
CA CYS A 86 -14.94 -4.20 -6.45
C CYS A 86 -15.01 -5.74 -6.53
N LEU A 87 -15.06 -6.39 -5.36
CA LEU A 87 -15.19 -7.84 -5.23
C LEU A 87 -16.65 -8.27 -5.07
N THR A 88 -17.56 -7.35 -4.72
CA THR A 88 -18.98 -7.64 -4.53
C THR A 88 -19.61 -8.17 -5.83
N THR A 89 -20.11 -9.40 -5.78
CA THR A 89 -20.84 -10.01 -6.90
C THR A 89 -22.12 -9.23 -7.20
N GLY A 90 -22.47 -9.09 -8.48
CA GLY A 90 -23.63 -8.29 -8.92
C GLY A 90 -23.42 -6.78 -8.94
N CYS A 91 -22.29 -6.26 -8.44
CA CYS A 91 -21.97 -4.84 -8.56
C CYS A 91 -21.52 -4.49 -9.99
N PRO A 92 -21.98 -3.39 -10.62
CA PRO A 92 -21.50 -2.97 -11.95
C PRO A 92 -20.00 -2.68 -12.01
N ASN A 93 -19.38 -2.32 -10.88
CA ASN A 93 -17.95 -2.10 -10.77
C ASN A 93 -17.16 -3.39 -10.50
N HIS A 94 -17.82 -4.54 -10.41
CA HIS A 94 -17.16 -5.82 -10.23
C HIS A 94 -16.24 -6.13 -11.40
N ARG A 95 -15.03 -6.62 -11.09
CA ARG A 95 -14.06 -7.08 -12.07
C ARG A 95 -13.36 -8.32 -11.52
N SER A 96 -13.08 -9.27 -12.41
CA SER A 96 -12.28 -10.45 -12.09
C SER A 96 -10.77 -10.17 -12.10
N CYS A 97 -10.33 -9.10 -12.78
CA CYS A 97 -8.93 -8.70 -12.85
C CYS A 97 -8.70 -7.38 -12.11
N ASN A 98 -7.49 -7.22 -11.57
CA ASN A 98 -7.11 -6.07 -10.75
C ASN A 98 -6.35 -4.97 -11.52
N ASN A 99 -6.33 -5.07 -12.85
CA ASN A 99 -5.50 -4.23 -13.72
C ASN A 99 -6.06 -2.82 -13.83
N VAL A 100 -7.37 -2.70 -14.01
CA VAL A 100 -8.07 -1.42 -14.15
C VAL A 100 -8.87 -1.16 -12.88
N ALA A 101 -8.51 -0.12 -12.14
CA ALA A 101 -9.17 0.23 -10.89
C ALA A 101 -10.65 0.60 -11.11
N THR A 102 -11.52 0.07 -10.25
CA THR A 102 -12.94 0.47 -10.17
C THR A 102 -13.32 1.01 -8.79
N LEU A 103 -12.40 0.90 -7.82
CA LEU A 103 -12.46 1.58 -6.54
C LEU A 103 -11.78 2.94 -6.65
N SER A 104 -12.30 3.94 -5.94
CA SER A 104 -11.80 5.31 -5.96
C SER A 104 -11.87 5.95 -4.57
N ASN A 105 -11.70 7.27 -4.49
CA ASN A 105 -11.75 8.05 -3.25
C ASN A 105 -10.83 7.48 -2.17
N PRO A 106 -9.51 7.44 -2.42
CA PRO A 106 -8.56 7.00 -1.41
C PRO A 106 -8.65 7.90 -0.18
N VAL A 107 -8.90 7.29 0.98
CA VAL A 107 -8.85 7.96 2.28
C VAL A 107 -7.70 7.35 3.06
N ALA A 108 -6.66 8.15 3.30
CA ALA A 108 -5.46 7.74 4.00
C ALA A 108 -5.43 8.32 5.43
N TYR A 109 -4.87 7.55 6.37
CA TYR A 109 -4.59 7.99 7.72
C TYR A 109 -3.25 7.44 8.21
N LYS A 110 -2.64 8.12 9.19
CA LYS A 110 -1.35 7.71 9.78
C LYS A 110 -1.54 6.56 10.75
N ALA A 111 -0.63 5.60 10.73
CA ALA A 111 -0.62 4.46 11.64
C ALA A 111 0.82 4.01 11.91
N VAL A 112 0.95 3.00 12.77
CA VAL A 112 2.21 2.36 13.12
C VAL A 112 2.15 0.89 12.76
N ARG A 113 3.19 0.38 12.11
CA ARG A 113 3.38 -1.02 11.77
C ARG A 113 4.56 -1.60 12.54
N TYR A 114 4.36 -2.71 13.21
CA TYR A 114 5.41 -3.46 13.89
C TYR A 114 5.88 -4.61 13.00
N SER A 115 7.16 -4.55 12.61
CA SER A 115 7.82 -5.52 11.77
C SER A 115 9.00 -6.15 12.50
N LEU A 116 9.21 -7.45 12.30
CA LEU A 116 10.36 -8.15 12.86
C LEU A 116 11.66 -7.69 12.18
N GLN A 117 11.61 -7.44 10.86
CA GLN A 117 12.77 -7.10 10.05
C GLN A 117 13.19 -5.63 10.21
N TYR A 118 12.21 -4.73 10.32
CA TYR A 118 12.46 -3.28 10.25
C TYR A 118 12.09 -2.54 11.54
N GLY A 119 11.65 -3.26 12.57
CA GLY A 119 11.19 -2.66 13.82
C GLY A 119 9.87 -1.90 13.66
N VAL A 120 9.80 -0.69 14.23
CA VAL A 120 8.59 0.13 14.25
C VAL A 120 8.61 1.09 13.05
N LEU A 121 7.62 0.95 12.16
CA LEU A 121 7.49 1.75 10.95
C LEU A 121 6.31 2.71 11.06
N PRO A 122 6.51 4.04 10.89
CA PRO A 122 5.39 4.93 10.60
C PRO A 122 4.88 4.64 9.20
N ILE A 123 3.57 4.44 9.06
CA ILE A 123 2.94 4.12 7.78
C ILE A 123 1.69 4.96 7.54
N HIS A 124 1.29 5.06 6.28
CA HIS A 124 -0.04 5.48 5.88
C HIS A 124 -0.88 4.26 5.49
N VAL A 125 -2.11 4.24 5.97
CA VAL A 125 -3.08 3.20 5.63
C VAL A 125 -4.18 3.84 4.81
N THR A 126 -4.37 3.33 3.60
CA THR A 126 -5.37 3.84 2.66
C THR A 126 -6.54 2.88 2.59
N SER A 127 -7.74 3.44 2.63
CA SER A 127 -8.98 2.75 2.24
C SER A 127 -9.49 3.30 0.92
N THR A 128 -10.20 2.47 0.15
CA THR A 128 -10.81 2.88 -1.11
C THR A 128 -12.31 2.56 -1.09
N TYR A 129 -13.06 3.19 -1.99
CA TYR A 129 -14.51 3.16 -1.96
C TYR A 129 -15.10 2.76 -3.31
N CYS A 130 -16.15 1.95 -3.27
CA CYS A 130 -16.96 1.65 -4.44
C CYS A 130 -18.23 2.50 -4.43
N HIS A 131 -18.35 3.45 -5.36
CA HIS A 131 -19.54 4.30 -5.49
C HIS A 131 -20.82 3.58 -5.91
N ARG A 132 -20.70 2.33 -6.41
CA ARG A 132 -21.86 1.58 -6.91
C ARG A 132 -22.52 0.71 -5.84
N CYS A 133 -21.74 -0.02 -5.05
CA CYS A 133 -22.25 -0.85 -3.97
C CYS A 133 -22.03 -0.26 -2.57
N LEU A 134 -21.45 0.94 -2.48
CA LEU A 134 -21.20 1.66 -1.23
C LEU A 134 -20.32 0.91 -0.22
N HIS A 135 -19.45 0.03 -0.72
CA HIS A 135 -18.49 -0.70 0.11
C HIS A 135 -17.18 0.10 0.23
N GLN A 136 -16.65 0.16 1.45
CA GLN A 136 -15.34 0.71 1.75
C GLN A 136 -14.36 -0.44 2.01
N TYR A 137 -13.31 -0.48 1.20
CA TYR A 137 -12.27 -1.51 1.24
C TYR A 137 -11.12 -0.99 2.09
N HIS A 138 -10.78 -1.73 3.15
CA HIS A 138 -9.63 -1.49 4.01
C HIS A 138 -8.55 -2.53 3.74
N HIS A 139 -7.44 -2.49 4.47
CA HIS A 139 -6.35 -3.44 4.28
C HIS A 139 -6.74 -4.90 4.61
N ASN A 140 -7.45 -5.13 5.72
CA ASN A 140 -7.80 -6.49 6.16
C ASN A 140 -9.29 -6.87 5.98
N TYR A 141 -10.16 -5.91 5.71
CA TYR A 141 -11.60 -6.13 5.62
C TYR A 141 -12.28 -5.14 4.70
N VAL A 142 -13.54 -5.42 4.37
CA VAL A 142 -14.47 -4.54 3.68
C VAL A 142 -15.61 -4.18 4.63
N VAL A 143 -16.06 -2.92 4.58
CA VAL A 143 -17.24 -2.43 5.29
C VAL A 143 -18.33 -2.15 4.27
N CYS A 144 -19.50 -2.75 4.44
CA CYS A 144 -20.70 -2.32 3.73
C CYS A 144 -21.33 -1.15 4.50
N LYS A 145 -21.51 0.02 3.86
CA LYS A 145 -22.02 1.21 4.54
C LYS A 145 -23.50 1.13 4.92
N VAL A 146 -24.24 0.17 4.36
CA VAL A 146 -25.69 0.04 4.59
C VAL A 146 -25.99 -0.64 5.92
N ASP A 147 -25.24 -1.69 6.26
CA ASP A 147 -25.42 -2.50 7.47
C ASP A 147 -24.28 -2.32 8.49
N ASP A 148 -23.24 -1.54 8.13
CA ASP A 148 -22.00 -1.36 8.89
C ASP A 148 -21.27 -2.69 9.21
N ALA A 149 -21.57 -3.74 8.43
CA ALA A 149 -20.97 -5.06 8.62
C ALA A 149 -19.54 -5.08 8.09
N ARG A 150 -18.64 -5.70 8.87
CA ARG A 150 -17.25 -5.96 8.49
C ARG A 150 -17.09 -7.38 7.98
N VAL A 151 -16.55 -7.51 6.77
CA VAL A 151 -16.22 -8.79 6.16
C VAL A 151 -14.72 -8.83 5.91
N TYR A 152 -14.03 -9.77 6.57
CA TYR A 152 -12.59 -9.97 6.40
C TYR A 152 -12.29 -10.67 5.08
N TYR A 153 -11.15 -10.34 4.48
CA TYR A 153 -10.66 -11.10 3.33
C TYR A 153 -10.32 -12.53 3.73
N GLY A 154 -10.38 -13.47 2.78
CA GLY A 154 -10.01 -14.85 3.03
C GLY A 154 -8.51 -15.01 3.28
N GLY A 155 -8.15 -16.06 4.03
CA GLY A 155 -6.77 -16.38 4.39
C GLY A 155 -6.27 -15.62 5.63
N VAL A 156 -5.01 -15.84 5.98
CA VAL A 156 -4.32 -15.10 7.05
C VAL A 156 -3.48 -14.00 6.40
N PRO A 157 -3.72 -12.71 6.69
CA PRO A 157 -2.96 -11.63 6.10
C PRO A 157 -1.53 -11.59 6.65
N GLU A 158 -0.58 -11.08 5.87
CA GLU A 158 0.81 -10.88 6.32
C GLU A 158 0.94 -9.76 7.36
N VAL A 159 0.03 -8.77 7.31
CA VAL A 159 -0.03 -7.65 8.23
C VAL A 159 -1.44 -7.56 8.80
N ILE A 160 -1.57 -7.63 10.12
CA ILE A 160 -2.84 -7.67 10.84
C ILE A 160 -3.09 -6.33 11.53
N GLN A 161 -4.25 -5.74 11.26
CA GLN A 161 -4.77 -4.59 11.99
C GLN A 161 -5.27 -5.04 13.36
N VAL A 162 -4.56 -4.67 14.41
CA VAL A 162 -4.94 -4.98 15.80
C VAL A 162 -5.72 -3.85 16.46
N ALA A 163 -5.56 -2.62 15.95
CA ALA A 163 -6.36 -1.45 16.32
C ALA A 163 -6.34 -0.43 15.18
N THR A 164 -7.16 0.63 15.26
CA THR A 164 -7.32 1.61 14.17
C THR A 164 -5.99 2.13 13.62
N HIS A 165 -5.03 2.45 14.50
CA HIS A 165 -3.73 3.01 14.12
C HIS A 165 -2.55 2.04 14.35
N PHE A 166 -2.81 0.75 14.59
CA PHE A 166 -1.77 -0.22 14.94
C PHE A 166 -1.89 -1.51 14.11
N PHE A 167 -0.78 -1.86 13.47
CA PHE A 167 -0.64 -2.99 12.55
C PHE A 167 0.56 -3.82 12.96
N ILE A 168 0.46 -5.14 12.87
CA ILE A 168 1.53 -6.06 13.28
C ILE A 168 1.74 -7.08 12.17
N ASP A 169 3.01 -7.30 11.79
CA ASP A 169 3.38 -8.39 10.89
C ASP A 169 3.10 -9.74 11.54
N SER A 170 2.58 -10.70 10.78
CA SER A 170 2.29 -12.04 11.28
C SER A 170 3.52 -12.73 11.87
N GLN A 171 4.72 -12.46 11.34
CA GLN A 171 5.99 -12.95 11.89
C GLN A 171 6.26 -12.47 13.33
N VAL A 172 5.84 -11.24 13.68
CA VAL A 172 5.97 -10.72 15.05
C VAL A 172 5.02 -11.46 15.98
N LEU A 173 3.79 -11.74 15.52
CA LEU A 173 2.82 -12.50 16.29
C LEU A 173 3.26 -13.96 16.47
N GLU A 174 3.83 -14.57 15.44
CA GLU A 174 4.42 -15.91 15.50
C GLU A 174 5.59 -15.99 16.49
N MET A 175 6.46 -14.97 16.50
CA MET A 175 7.53 -14.85 17.51
C MET A 175 6.94 -14.81 18.93
N PHE A 176 5.91 -14.00 19.17
CA PHE A 176 5.25 -13.94 20.48
C PHE A 176 4.55 -15.25 20.85
N ALA A 177 3.88 -15.91 19.91
CA ALA A 177 3.24 -17.20 20.14
C ALA A 177 4.29 -18.26 20.50
N THR A 178 5.40 -18.30 19.77
CA THR A 178 6.52 -19.22 20.00
C THR A 178 7.16 -18.98 21.37
N ALA A 179 7.46 -17.73 21.71
CA ALA A 179 8.00 -17.38 23.03
C ALA A 179 7.06 -17.77 24.17
N LYS A 180 5.74 -17.61 23.97
CA LYS A 180 4.73 -18.07 24.92
C LYS A 180 4.58 -19.58 24.99
N VAL A 181 5.03 -20.37 24.03
CA VAL A 181 4.97 -21.84 24.12
C VAL A 181 6.19 -22.39 24.84
N PHE A 182 7.38 -21.84 24.57
CA PHE A 182 8.65 -22.33 25.14
C PHE A 182 9.05 -21.65 26.46
N GLY A 183 8.36 -20.59 26.85
CA GLY A 183 8.67 -19.81 28.06
C GLY A 183 7.94 -20.25 29.34
N TRP A 184 7.25 -21.40 29.34
CA TRP A 184 6.62 -21.99 30.54
C TRP A 184 7.47 -23.10 31.14
#